data_AF-A0A958MMD8-F1
#
_entry.id   AF-A0A958MMD8-F1
#
_cell.length_a   1.000
_cell.length_b   1.000
_cell.length_c   1.000
_cell.angle_alpha   90.00
_cell.angle_beta   90.00
_cell.angle_gamma   90.00
#
_symmetry.space_group_name_H-M   'P 1'
#
loop_
_entity.id
_entity.type
_entity.pdbx_description
1 polymer ?
#
loop_
_entity_poly.entity_id
_entity_poly.type
_entity_poly.pdbx_seq_one_letter_code
_entity_poly.pdbx_strand_id
1 'polypeptide(L)'
;MILVYILNSIAFVFGSWTIGLIINIAIKDLPFYSKLSHFNCIKNESTYQAMGMNAFKWALKNSFFKYFNQKLKFDNKPSIAQLQEVRKEMTYSEIGHFIAFFLIVVVVIIKLLDQQLIYAIILFIVNVIFNLYPSLLQQQNKKRIDRILKR
;
A
#
# COMPACT_ATOMS: atom_id res chain seq x y z
N MET A 1 2.72 -28.26 3.02
CA MET A 1 2.70 -27.57 1.71
C MET A 1 2.04 -26.20 1.76
N ILE A 2 0.74 -26.09 2.07
CA ILE A 2 0.04 -24.78 2.10
C ILE A 2 0.70 -23.77 3.04
N LEU A 3 1.04 -24.18 4.27
CA LEU A 3 1.73 -23.31 5.23
C LEU A 3 3.05 -22.75 4.67
N VAL A 4 3.81 -23.58 3.96
CA VAL A 4 5.08 -23.16 3.31
C VAL A 4 4.79 -22.11 2.24
N TYR A 5 3.74 -22.27 1.43
CA TYR A 5 3.35 -21.27 0.44
C TYR A 5 2.92 -19.95 1.07
N ILE A 6 2.19 -19.99 2.19
CA ILE A 6 1.80 -18.79 2.92
C ILE A 6 3.05 -18.06 3.45
N LEU A 7 3.92 -18.77 4.16
CA LEU A 7 5.15 -18.19 4.73
C LEU A 7 6.08 -17.63 3.65
N ASN A 8 6.27 -18.37 2.56
CA ASN A 8 7.05 -17.88 1.42
C ASN A 8 6.41 -16.66 0.77
N SER A 9 5.08 -16.64 0.61
CA SER A 9 4.39 -15.48 0.04
C SER A 9 4.58 -14.22 0.89
N ILE A 10 4.51 -14.36 2.22
CA ILE A 10 4.77 -13.26 3.16
C ILE A 10 6.23 -12.78 2.99
N ALA A 11 7.19 -13.70 2.90
CA ALA A 11 8.59 -13.36 2.67
C ALA A 11 8.81 -12.63 1.34
N PHE A 12 8.22 -13.11 0.24
CA PHE A 12 8.28 -12.47 -1.07
C PHE A 12 7.71 -11.05 -1.05
N VAL A 13 6.55 -10.88 -0.43
CA VAL A 13 5.91 -9.56 -0.31
C VAL A 13 6.74 -8.61 0.54
N PHE A 14 7.25 -9.04 1.71
CA PHE A 14 8.08 -8.16 2.53
C PHE A 14 9.42 -7.84 1.86
N GLY A 15 10.02 -8.79 1.13
CA GLY A 15 11.18 -8.53 0.29
C GLY A 15 10.88 -7.51 -0.81
N SER A 16 9.69 -7.58 -1.42
CA SER A 16 9.26 -6.62 -2.45
C SER A 16 9.10 -5.20 -1.92
N TRP A 17 8.85 -5.00 -0.62
CA TRP A 17 8.78 -3.67 -0.04
C TRP A 17 10.12 -2.95 -0.12
N THR A 18 11.22 -3.66 0.13
CA THR A 18 12.58 -3.10 -0.01
C THR A 18 12.84 -2.67 -1.45
N ILE A 19 12.49 -3.52 -2.42
CA ILE A 19 12.65 -3.19 -3.85
C ILE A 19 11.75 -1.99 -4.23
N GLY A 20 10.50 -2.01 -3.77
CA GLY A 20 9.55 -0.91 -3.97
C GLY A 20 10.07 0.42 -3.42
N LEU A 21 10.68 0.41 -2.23
CA LEU A 21 11.33 1.58 -1.65
C LEU A 21 12.50 2.07 -2.50
N ILE A 22 13.40 1.18 -2.91
CA ILE A 22 14.57 1.55 -3.73
C ILE A 22 14.14 2.17 -5.06
N ILE A 23 13.20 1.54 -5.76
CA ILE A 23 12.69 2.07 -7.03
C ILE A 23 11.98 3.41 -6.78
N ASN A 24 11.20 3.52 -5.71
CA ASN A 24 10.51 4.76 -5.38
C ASN A 24 11.49 5.92 -5.14
N ILE A 25 12.59 5.68 -4.41
CA ILE A 25 13.67 6.66 -4.23
C ILE A 25 14.27 7.08 -5.57
N ALA A 26 14.49 6.12 -6.47
CA ALA A 26 15.09 6.39 -7.79
C ALA A 26 14.18 7.23 -8.69
N ILE A 27 12.85 7.14 -8.54
CA ILE A 27 11.89 7.83 -9.42
C ILE A 27 11.25 9.08 -8.82
N LYS A 28 11.43 9.35 -7.51
CA LYS A 28 10.70 10.42 -6.79
C LYS A 28 10.91 11.82 -7.36
N ASP A 29 12.08 12.06 -7.95
CA ASP A 29 12.48 13.37 -8.49
C ASP A 29 12.15 13.50 -9.99
N LEU A 30 11.55 12.46 -10.62
CA LEU A 30 11.21 12.47 -12.04
C LEU A 30 9.89 13.23 -12.30
N PRO A 31 9.74 13.92 -13.45
CA PRO A 31 8.57 14.75 -13.74
C PRO A 31 7.22 14.03 -13.66
N PHE A 32 7.19 12.73 -13.98
CA PHE A 32 5.95 11.95 -13.92
C PHE A 32 5.51 11.59 -12.49
N TYR A 33 6.39 11.72 -11.50
CA TYR A 33 6.09 11.36 -10.12
C TYR A 33 4.96 12.21 -9.53
N SER A 34 4.90 13.48 -9.90
CA SER A 34 3.79 14.36 -9.54
C SER A 34 2.45 13.81 -10.05
N LYS A 35 2.39 13.32 -11.30
CA LYS A 35 1.17 12.70 -11.85
C LYS A 35 0.78 11.44 -11.07
N LEU A 36 1.74 10.60 -10.71
CA LEU A 36 1.49 9.43 -9.87
C LEU A 36 0.95 9.82 -8.49
N SER A 37 1.45 10.92 -7.90
CA SER A 37 1.01 11.36 -6.57
C SER A 37 -0.47 11.75 -6.49
N HIS A 38 -1.06 12.16 -7.62
CA HIS A 38 -2.46 12.54 -7.75
C HIS A 38 -3.34 11.42 -8.30
N PHE A 39 -2.75 10.29 -8.69
CA PHE A 39 -3.51 9.13 -9.15
C PHE A 39 -4.38 8.57 -8.03
N ASN A 40 -5.60 8.16 -8.38
CA ASN A 40 -6.58 7.59 -7.47
C ASN A 40 -7.23 6.39 -8.15
N CYS A 41 -7.04 5.19 -7.60
CA CYS A 41 -7.63 3.96 -8.15
C CYS A 41 -9.15 3.93 -7.97
N ILE A 42 -9.62 4.36 -6.80
CA ILE A 42 -11.03 4.33 -6.42
C ILE A 42 -11.46 5.76 -6.16
N LYS A 43 -12.53 6.24 -6.80
CA LYS A 43 -13.03 7.61 -6.59
C LYS A 43 -13.97 7.72 -5.39
N ASN A 44 -14.88 6.75 -5.24
CA ASN A 44 -16.01 6.80 -4.32
C ASN A 44 -15.67 6.21 -2.93
N GLU A 45 -16.13 6.87 -1.87
CA GLU A 45 -15.92 6.39 -0.49
C GLU A 45 -16.67 5.07 -0.22
N SER A 46 -17.85 4.90 -0.83
CA SER A 46 -18.68 3.69 -0.71
C SER A 46 -17.94 2.44 -1.20
N THR A 47 -17.13 2.56 -2.27
CA THR A 47 -16.33 1.45 -2.79
C THR A 47 -15.27 1.00 -1.78
N TYR A 48 -14.59 1.93 -1.10
CA TYR A 48 -13.66 1.56 -0.03
C TYR A 48 -14.36 0.81 1.11
N GLN A 49 -15.57 1.23 1.48
CA GLN A 49 -16.35 0.56 2.52
C GLN A 49 -16.77 -0.86 2.10
N ALA A 50 -17.25 -1.02 0.87
CA ALA A 50 -17.63 -2.31 0.30
C ALA A 50 -16.45 -3.29 0.22
N MET A 51 -15.23 -2.79 -0.02
CA MET A 51 -14.00 -3.59 -0.01
C MET A 51 -13.49 -3.92 1.40
N GLY A 52 -14.25 -3.63 2.46
CA GLY A 52 -13.84 -3.96 3.83
C GLY A 52 -12.70 -3.11 4.37
N MET A 53 -12.46 -1.90 3.81
CA MET A 53 -11.37 -1.02 4.23
C MET A 53 -11.46 -0.61 5.71
N ASN A 54 -12.66 -0.60 6.29
CA ASN A 54 -12.86 -0.37 7.73
C ASN A 54 -12.27 -1.51 8.57
N ALA A 55 -12.49 -2.76 8.17
CA ALA A 55 -11.91 -3.93 8.84
C ALA A 55 -10.39 -3.93 8.69
N PHE A 56 -9.87 -3.60 7.51
CA PHE A 56 -8.43 -3.48 7.27
C PHE A 56 -7.78 -2.41 8.17
N LYS A 57 -8.38 -1.21 8.27
CA LYS A 57 -7.94 -0.15 9.19
C LYS A 57 -7.92 -0.61 10.64
N TRP A 58 -8.97 -1.32 11.06
CA TRP A 58 -9.05 -1.87 12.41
C TRP A 58 -7.92 -2.87 12.66
N ALA A 59 -7.68 -3.80 11.73
CA ALA A 59 -6.61 -4.78 11.84
C ALA A 59 -5.23 -4.11 11.93
N LEU A 60 -4.95 -3.10 11.11
CA LEU A 60 -3.67 -2.37 11.18
C LEU A 60 -3.46 -1.66 12.52
N LYS A 61 -4.51 -1.06 13.09
CA LYS A 61 -4.43 -0.34 14.37
C LYS A 61 -4.31 -1.26 15.59
N ASN A 62 -4.88 -2.45 15.52
CA ASN A 62 -4.96 -3.39 16.65
C ASN A 62 -3.95 -4.54 16.57
N SER A 63 -3.18 -4.65 15.49
CA SER A 63 -2.12 -5.65 15.33
C SER A 63 -0.72 -5.04 15.52
N PHE A 64 0.31 -5.86 15.34
CA PHE A 64 1.71 -5.43 15.30
C PHE A 64 1.97 -4.32 14.26
N PHE A 65 1.13 -4.22 13.21
CA PHE A 65 1.28 -3.19 12.19
C PHE A 65 1.09 -1.76 12.71
N LYS A 66 0.50 -1.58 13.90
CA LYS A 66 0.35 -0.26 14.55
C LYS A 66 1.67 0.45 14.80
N TYR A 67 2.77 -0.29 14.87
CA TYR A 67 4.12 0.25 15.11
C TYR A 67 4.82 0.75 13.86
N PHE A 68 4.35 0.41 12.65
CA PHE A 68 4.96 0.88 11.40
C PHE A 68 4.54 2.30 11.02
N ASN A 69 3.45 2.82 11.58
CA ASN A 69 2.83 4.08 11.14
C ASN A 69 2.82 5.18 12.20
N GLN A 70 3.90 5.27 12.98
CA GLN A 70 4.01 6.20 14.12
C GLN A 70 3.99 7.68 13.70
N LYS A 71 4.52 8.00 12.52
CA LYS A 71 4.51 9.36 11.96
C LYS A 71 3.11 9.92 11.66
N LEU A 72 2.07 9.08 11.68
CA LEU A 72 0.68 9.49 11.46
C LEU A 72 -0.08 9.81 12.76
N LYS A 73 0.59 9.75 13.91
CA LYS A 73 -0.02 10.11 15.19
C LYS A 73 0.17 11.61 15.42
N PHE A 74 -0.92 12.29 15.74
CA PHE A 74 -0.90 13.68 16.16
C PHE A 74 -1.36 13.74 17.61
N ASP A 75 -0.55 14.34 18.49
CA ASP A 75 -0.91 14.53 19.90
C ASP A 75 -1.89 15.68 20.08
N ASN A 76 -1.91 16.62 19.13
CA ASN A 76 -2.79 17.81 19.08
C ASN A 76 -3.35 18.00 17.67
N LYS A 77 -4.22 19.01 17.49
CA LYS A 77 -4.73 19.38 16.16
C LYS A 77 -3.54 19.68 15.21
N PRO A 78 -3.39 18.96 14.09
CA PRO A 78 -2.23 19.13 13.23
C PRO A 78 -2.27 20.46 12.49
N SER A 79 -1.10 21.08 12.34
CA SER A 79 -0.91 22.27 11.50
C SER A 79 -1.03 21.90 10.01
N ILE A 80 -1.22 22.92 9.16
CA ILE A 80 -1.26 22.75 7.71
C ILE A 80 0.04 22.11 7.20
N ALA A 81 1.20 22.56 7.70
CA ALA A 81 2.49 22.01 7.33
C ALA A 81 2.62 20.52 7.72
N GLN A 82 2.14 20.14 8.90
CA GLN A 82 2.14 18.74 9.34
C GLN A 82 1.23 17.86 8.46
N LEU A 83 0.05 18.37 8.07
CA LEU A 83 -0.84 17.67 7.14
C LEU A 83 -0.21 17.48 5.76
N GLN A 84 0.51 18.49 5.26
CA GLN A 84 1.22 18.41 3.98
C GLN A 84 2.36 17.39 4.03
N GLU A 85 3.13 17.35 5.11
CA GLU A 85 4.21 16.38 5.27
C GLU A 85 3.66 14.95 5.37
N VAL A 86 2.61 14.75 6.16
CA VAL A 86 1.93 13.45 6.23
C VAL A 86 1.40 13.02 4.87
N ARG A 87 0.81 13.93 4.09
CA ARG A 87 0.33 13.60 2.73
C ARG A 87 1.48 13.18 1.81
N LYS A 88 2.66 13.80 1.93
CA LYS A 88 3.87 13.45 1.18
C LYS A 88 4.37 12.06 1.57
N GLU A 89 4.44 11.75 2.86
CA GLU A 89 4.82 10.42 3.36
C GLU A 89 3.80 9.35 2.90
N MET A 90 2.49 9.65 2.92
CA MET A 90 1.46 8.75 2.39
C MET A 90 1.64 8.49 0.90
N THR A 91 1.97 9.53 0.12
CA THR A 91 2.26 9.40 -1.32
C THR A 91 3.45 8.48 -1.55
N TYR A 92 4.52 8.67 -0.78
CA TYR A 92 5.71 7.84 -0.87
C TYR A 92 5.41 6.39 -0.52
N SER A 93 4.69 6.13 0.58
CA SER A 93 4.26 4.77 0.96
C SER A 93 3.35 4.14 -0.09
N GLU A 94 2.38 4.88 -0.63
CA GLU A 94 1.45 4.40 -1.65
C GLU A 94 2.15 3.94 -2.93
N ILE A 95 3.04 4.77 -3.47
CA ILE A 95 3.76 4.47 -4.72
C ILE A 95 4.70 3.30 -4.50
N GLY A 96 5.41 3.25 -3.37
CA GLY A 96 6.26 2.11 -3.00
C GLY A 96 5.50 0.79 -2.97
N HIS A 97 4.32 0.76 -2.33
CA HIS A 97 3.47 -0.43 -2.29
C HIS A 97 2.87 -0.79 -3.66
N PHE A 98 2.57 0.19 -4.53
CA PHE A 98 2.14 -0.13 -5.89
C PHE A 98 3.26 -0.75 -6.73
N ILE A 99 4.48 -0.23 -6.64
CA ILE A 99 5.63 -0.83 -7.32
C ILE A 99 5.82 -2.27 -6.84
N ALA A 100 5.79 -2.49 -5.52
CA ALA A 100 5.86 -3.82 -4.91
C ALA A 100 4.71 -4.74 -5.38
N PHE A 101 3.48 -4.22 -5.46
CA PHE A 101 2.32 -4.96 -5.95
C PHE A 101 2.55 -5.50 -7.37
N PHE A 102 2.95 -4.63 -8.31
CA PHE A 102 3.17 -5.03 -9.69
C PHE A 102 4.36 -5.97 -9.85
N LEU A 103 5.43 -5.78 -9.07
CA LEU A 103 6.56 -6.72 -9.03
C LEU A 103 6.09 -8.14 -8.64
N ILE A 104 5.26 -8.26 -7.61
CA ILE A 104 4.77 -9.56 -7.17
C ILE A 104 3.75 -10.15 -8.15
N VAL A 105 2.98 -9.32 -8.88
CA VAL A 105 2.13 -9.82 -9.98
C VAL A 105 2.97 -10.52 -11.05
N VAL A 106 4.16 -10.02 -11.39
CA VAL A 106 5.07 -10.72 -12.31
C VAL A 106 5.47 -12.09 -11.75
N VAL A 107 5.79 -12.18 -10.45
CA VAL A 107 6.12 -13.45 -9.79
C VAL A 107 4.92 -14.41 -9.79
N VAL A 108 3.70 -13.92 -9.56
CA VAL A 108 2.46 -14.71 -9.65
C VAL A 108 2.30 -15.28 -11.06
N ILE A 109 2.53 -14.48 -12.10
CA ILE A 109 2.45 -14.94 -13.51
C ILE A 109 3.49 -16.04 -13.76
N ILE A 110 4.73 -15.86 -13.31
CA ILE A 110 5.77 -16.91 -13.41
C ILE A 110 5.29 -18.20 -12.72
N LYS A 111 4.70 -18.11 -11.54
CA LYS A 111 4.18 -19.28 -10.82
C LYS A 111 3.01 -19.97 -11.53
N LEU A 112 2.17 -19.22 -12.24
CA LEU A 112 1.12 -19.79 -13.09
C LEU A 112 1.73 -20.54 -14.30
N LEU A 113 2.77 -19.97 -14.94
CA LEU A 113 3.48 -20.61 -16.04
C LEU A 113 4.20 -21.90 -15.60
N ASP A 114 4.71 -21.93 -14.37
CA ASP A 114 5.29 -23.12 -13.71
C ASP A 114 4.23 -24.18 -13.31
N GLN A 115 2.95 -23.98 -13.65
CA GLN A 115 1.81 -24.81 -13.23
C GLN A 115 1.61 -24.90 -11.70
N GLN A 116 2.16 -23.93 -10.95
CA GLN A 116 2.04 -23.87 -9.48
C GLN A 116 0.80 -23.08 -9.05
N LEU A 117 -0.38 -23.49 -9.53
CA LEU A 117 -1.64 -22.75 -9.39
C LEU A 117 -1.98 -22.38 -7.94
N ILE A 118 -1.89 -23.35 -7.02
CA ILE A 118 -2.21 -23.13 -5.59
C ILE A 118 -1.27 -22.09 -4.99
N TYR A 119 0.02 -22.14 -5.31
CA TYR A 119 0.98 -21.17 -4.80
C TYR A 119 0.75 -19.78 -5.41
N ALA A 120 0.49 -19.70 -6.72
CA ALA A 120 0.16 -18.44 -7.39
C ALA A 120 -1.07 -17.76 -6.78
N ILE A 121 -2.13 -18.52 -6.47
CA ILE A 121 -3.34 -18.00 -5.81
C ILE A 121 -3.01 -17.47 -4.41
N ILE A 122 -2.29 -18.25 -3.59
CA ILE A 122 -1.90 -17.83 -2.24
C ILE A 122 -1.05 -16.56 -2.32
N LEU A 123 -0.04 -16.52 -3.18
CA LEU A 123 0.84 -15.36 -3.36
C LEU A 123 0.06 -14.13 -3.81
N PHE A 124 -0.89 -14.29 -4.73
CA PHE A 124 -1.75 -13.19 -5.18
C PHE A 124 -2.63 -12.64 -4.06
N ILE A 125 -3.26 -13.50 -3.27
CA ILE A 125 -4.08 -13.09 -2.11
C ILE A 125 -3.22 -12.32 -1.10
N VAL A 126 -2.05 -12.86 -0.76
CA VAL A 126 -1.11 -12.20 0.17
C VAL A 126 -0.65 -10.84 -0.41
N ASN A 127 -0.36 -10.75 -1.71
CA ASN A 127 0.00 -9.51 -2.38
C ASN A 127 -1.12 -8.46 -2.33
N VAL A 128 -2.38 -8.89 -2.52
CA VAL A 128 -3.54 -8.00 -2.38
C VAL A 128 -3.61 -7.44 -0.96
N ILE A 129 -3.48 -8.29 0.07
CA ILE A 129 -3.59 -7.88 1.48
C ILE A 129 -2.46 -6.92 1.89
N PHE A 130 -1.22 -7.18 1.46
CA PHE A 130 -0.04 -6.49 1.99
C PHE A 130 0.59 -5.45 1.06
N ASN A 131 0.14 -5.35 -0.20
CA ASN A 131 0.57 -4.27 -1.10
C ASN A 131 -0.62 -3.45 -1.60
N LEU A 132 -1.66 -4.08 -2.15
CA LEU A 132 -2.78 -3.33 -2.71
C LEU A 132 -3.61 -2.61 -1.63
N TYR A 133 -3.99 -3.30 -0.55
CA TYR A 133 -4.79 -2.70 0.52
C TYR A 133 -4.07 -1.54 1.23
N PRO A 134 -2.77 -1.61 1.55
CA PRO A 134 -2.00 -0.46 2.02
C PRO A 134 -2.04 0.72 1.05
N SER A 135 -1.76 0.53 -0.25
CA SER A 135 -1.84 1.63 -1.24
C SER A 135 -3.22 2.27 -1.29
N LEU A 136 -4.28 1.46 -1.31
CA LEU A 136 -5.66 1.94 -1.30
C LEU A 136 -6.00 2.70 -0.02
N LEU A 137 -5.53 2.23 1.13
CA LEU A 137 -5.69 2.92 2.41
C LEU A 137 -5.00 4.29 2.39
N GLN A 138 -3.78 4.38 1.85
CA GLN A 138 -3.08 5.66 1.72
C GLN A 138 -3.83 6.61 0.79
N GLN A 139 -4.37 6.15 -0.34
CA GLN A 139 -5.22 6.97 -1.21
C GLN A 139 -6.44 7.54 -0.48
N GLN A 140 -7.15 6.70 0.28
CA GLN A 140 -8.32 7.14 1.04
C GLN A 140 -7.93 8.18 2.10
N ASN A 141 -6.79 8.01 2.77
CA ASN A 141 -6.32 8.96 3.78
C ASN A 141 -5.84 10.27 3.15
N LYS A 142 -5.11 10.24 2.02
CA LYS A 142 -4.73 11.45 1.26
C LYS A 142 -5.95 12.28 0.89
N LYS A 143 -7.02 11.65 0.40
CA LYS A 143 -8.28 12.36 0.09
C LYS A 143 -8.90 13.05 1.30
N ARG A 144 -8.81 12.47 2.49
CA ARG A 144 -9.30 13.10 3.72
C ARG A 144 -8.48 14.33 4.05
N ILE A 145 -7.15 14.26 3.88
CA ILE A 145 -6.26 15.40 4.06
C ILE A 145 -6.55 16.48 3.01
N ASP A 146 -6.71 16.10 1.74
CA ASP A 146 -7.00 17.02 0.63
C ASP A 146 -8.29 17.81 0.88
N ARG A 147 -9.37 17.16 1.35
CA ARG A 147 -10.60 17.84 1.79
C ARG A 147 -10.37 18.85 2.91
N ILE A 148 -9.52 18.54 3.89
CA ILE A 148 -9.18 19.45 5.01
C ILE A 148 -8.35 20.65 4.49
N LEU A 149 -7.43 20.39 3.56
CA LEU A 149 -6.59 21.40 2.92
C LEU A 149 -7.31 22.18 1.80
N LYS A 150 -8.56 21.82 1.48
CA LYS A 150 -9.35 22.36 0.36
C LYS A 150 -8.62 22.24 -0.99
N ARG A 151 -8.02 21.08 -1.24
CA ARG A 151 -7.34 20.70 -2.49
C ARG A 151 -7.95 19.44 -3.10
#